data_AF-A0A3D1ATC2-F1
#
_entry.id   AF-A0A3D1ATC2-F1
#
_cell.length_a   1.000
_cell.length_b   1.000
_cell.length_c   1.000
_cell.angle_alpha   90.00
_cell.angle_beta   90.00
_cell.angle_gamma   90.00
#
_symmetry.space_group_name_H-M   'P 1'
#
loop_
_entity.id
_entity.type
_entity.pdbx_description
1 polymer ?
#
loop_
_entity_poly.entity_id
_entity_poly.type
_entity_poly.pdbx_seq_one_letter_code
_entity_poly.pdbx_strand_id
1 'polypeptide(L)'
;ALHKTRYDVGELFARKLGVPYETVPEKLTMTARAILREKFLAADIGVSGANFLLADSGAVTIVENEGNARLCTTLPKIHIAIAGIEKLIPRAQDLPVFLRLLAGSSTGQPITVYTSVLSGPRRSEEIDGPDEFYVVLLDNGRTRLLADAGKRESLFCIRCGACLNHCPVYRKIGGHSFPWIYSGPIGAVLTPQFHGVENAPALPFASSLCGACGEVCPVKIDLPRLLLDLRADIQDHHRNQAQHPLERWGFRAFAWVMSHPRWYRLLGWLGARIDARRLAWAIPPLKAWLQERTLAPMAPRSFQQLWRDREGSLKLKAGR
;
A
#
# COMPACT_ATOMS: atom_id res chain seq x y z
N ALA A 1 -3.66 -12.24 -12.23
CA ALA A 1 -4.12 -12.43 -10.83
C ALA A 1 -3.13 -13.33 -10.10
N LEU A 2 -2.28 -12.77 -9.22
CA LEU A 2 -1.30 -13.56 -8.46
C LEU A 2 -1.91 -14.59 -7.49
N HIS A 3 -3.19 -14.41 -7.13
CA HIS A 3 -3.89 -15.29 -6.19
C HIS A 3 -4.49 -16.56 -6.83
N LYS A 4 -4.38 -16.74 -8.16
CA LYS A 4 -4.89 -17.92 -8.86
C LYS A 4 -3.76 -18.84 -9.26
N THR A 5 -3.91 -20.12 -8.95
CA THR A 5 -3.02 -21.17 -9.45
C THR A 5 -3.32 -21.47 -10.91
N ARG A 6 -2.41 -22.17 -11.59
CA ARG A 6 -2.64 -22.65 -12.97
C ARG A 6 -3.89 -23.53 -13.10
N TYR A 7 -4.24 -24.26 -12.05
CA TYR A 7 -5.44 -25.10 -11.99
C TYR A 7 -6.70 -24.24 -11.92
N ASP A 8 -6.71 -23.21 -11.07
CA ASP A 8 -7.84 -22.26 -10.98
C ASP A 8 -8.05 -21.50 -12.29
N VAL A 9 -6.97 -21.17 -13.00
CA VAL A 9 -7.04 -20.52 -14.32
C VAL A 9 -7.60 -21.48 -15.36
N GLY A 10 -7.15 -22.74 -15.38
CA GLY A 10 -7.68 -23.78 -16.26
C GLY A 10 -9.18 -24.00 -16.09
N GLU A 11 -9.65 -24.12 -14.84
CA GLU A 11 -11.08 -24.29 -14.54
C GLU A 11 -11.89 -23.05 -14.96
N LEU A 12 -11.35 -21.86 -14.70
CA LEU A 12 -11.98 -20.61 -15.11
C LEU A 12 -12.12 -20.53 -16.63
N PHE A 13 -11.07 -20.89 -17.37
CA PHE A 13 -11.08 -20.88 -18.84
C PHE A 13 -12.08 -21.88 -19.38
N ALA A 14 -12.10 -23.11 -18.86
CA ALA A 14 -13.08 -24.10 -19.27
C ALA A 14 -14.53 -23.62 -19.04
N ARG A 15 -14.80 -23.07 -17.86
CA ARG A 15 -16.14 -22.59 -17.49
C ARG A 15 -16.58 -21.33 -18.24
N LYS A 16 -15.67 -20.39 -18.49
CA LYS A 16 -16.03 -19.06 -19.03
C LYS A 16 -15.77 -18.90 -20.51
N LEU A 17 -14.84 -19.65 -21.07
CA LEU A 17 -14.44 -19.58 -22.48
C LEU A 17 -14.89 -20.81 -23.28
N GLY A 18 -15.40 -21.85 -22.61
CA GLY A 18 -15.89 -23.07 -23.28
C GLY A 18 -14.78 -23.91 -23.91
N VAL A 19 -13.54 -23.76 -23.44
CA VAL A 19 -12.36 -24.49 -23.95
C VAL A 19 -12.08 -25.74 -23.10
N PRO A 20 -11.39 -26.77 -23.63
CA PRO A 20 -10.98 -27.91 -22.80
C PRO A 20 -10.15 -27.48 -21.60
N TYR A 21 -10.32 -28.16 -20.47
CA TYR A 21 -9.51 -27.91 -19.28
C TYR A 21 -8.03 -28.18 -19.58
N GLU A 22 -7.19 -27.21 -19.25
CA GLU A 22 -5.75 -27.24 -19.49
C GLU A 22 -5.03 -26.60 -18.30
N THR A 23 -3.81 -27.04 -18.03
CA THR A 23 -3.01 -26.59 -16.88
C THR A 23 -1.59 -26.17 -17.29
N VAL A 24 -1.15 -26.51 -18.50
CA VAL A 24 0.14 -26.07 -19.05
C VAL A 24 0.08 -24.55 -19.31
N PRO A 25 0.88 -23.73 -18.60
CA PRO A 25 0.79 -22.27 -18.69
C PRO A 25 0.96 -21.71 -20.11
N GLU A 26 1.85 -22.30 -20.90
CA GLU A 26 2.09 -21.91 -22.29
C GLU A 26 0.81 -22.10 -23.13
N LYS A 27 0.15 -23.25 -22.99
CA LYS A 27 -1.10 -23.53 -23.72
C LYS A 27 -2.25 -22.63 -23.26
N LEU A 28 -2.38 -22.40 -21.94
CA LEU A 28 -3.36 -21.45 -21.40
C LEU A 28 -3.14 -20.04 -22.00
N THR A 29 -1.89 -19.61 -22.08
CA THR A 29 -1.53 -18.30 -22.66
C THR A 29 -1.86 -18.24 -24.16
N MET A 30 -1.59 -19.31 -24.91
CA MET A 30 -1.93 -19.39 -26.33
C MET A 30 -3.45 -19.35 -26.56
N THR A 31 -4.23 -20.06 -25.76
CA THR A 31 -5.69 -20.01 -25.79
C THR A 31 -6.21 -18.60 -25.51
N ALA A 32 -5.68 -17.94 -24.47
CA ALA A 32 -6.03 -16.56 -24.17
C ALA A 32 -5.68 -15.61 -25.33
N ARG A 33 -4.49 -15.75 -25.94
CA ARG A 33 -4.08 -14.95 -27.10
C ARG A 33 -5.03 -15.12 -28.27
N ALA A 34 -5.40 -16.36 -28.62
CA ALA A 34 -6.30 -16.65 -29.74
C ALA A 34 -7.66 -15.96 -29.54
N ILE A 35 -8.25 -16.11 -28.37
CA ILE A 35 -9.57 -15.54 -28.06
C ILE A 35 -9.51 -14.00 -27.99
N LEU A 36 -8.47 -13.43 -27.36
CA LEU A 36 -8.35 -11.98 -27.22
C LEU A 36 -7.99 -11.29 -28.54
N ARG A 37 -7.36 -11.98 -29.49
CA ARG A 37 -6.97 -11.45 -30.81
C ARG A 37 -8.16 -10.85 -31.54
N GLU A 38 -9.26 -11.58 -31.63
CA GLU A 38 -10.48 -11.12 -32.30
C GLU A 38 -11.07 -9.89 -31.61
N LYS A 39 -11.05 -9.87 -30.27
CA LYS A 39 -11.53 -8.71 -29.50
C LYS A 39 -10.69 -7.47 -29.73
N PHE A 40 -9.37 -7.60 -29.84
CA PHE A 40 -8.49 -6.47 -30.17
C PHE A 40 -8.73 -5.96 -31.60
N LEU A 41 -8.96 -6.86 -32.56
CA LEU A 41 -9.21 -6.49 -33.96
C LEU A 41 -10.58 -5.82 -34.15
N ALA A 42 -11.58 -6.21 -33.36
CA ALA A 42 -12.93 -5.66 -33.44
C ALA A 42 -13.14 -4.38 -32.62
N ALA A 43 -12.17 -3.97 -31.80
CA ALA A 43 -12.32 -2.82 -30.92
C ALA A 43 -12.18 -1.50 -31.69
N ASP A 44 -13.17 -0.60 -31.58
CA ASP A 44 -13.12 0.73 -32.17
C ASP A 44 -12.20 1.69 -31.40
N ILE A 45 -12.11 1.51 -30.08
CA ILE A 45 -11.39 2.39 -29.15
C ILE A 45 -10.45 1.56 -28.28
N GLY A 46 -9.19 1.97 -28.25
CA GLY A 46 -8.17 1.51 -27.32
C GLY A 46 -7.99 2.48 -26.17
N VAL A 47 -7.99 1.97 -24.93
CA VAL A 47 -7.71 2.78 -23.74
C VAL A 47 -6.45 2.23 -23.07
N SER A 48 -5.48 3.11 -22.79
CA SER A 48 -4.25 2.75 -22.10
C SER A 48 -3.93 3.69 -20.94
N GLY A 49 -3.01 3.25 -20.09
CA GLY A 49 -2.30 4.15 -19.19
C GLY A 49 -1.08 4.80 -19.86
N ALA A 50 -0.26 5.47 -19.05
CA ALA A 50 1.10 5.88 -19.39
C ALA A 50 2.05 5.61 -18.23
N ASN A 51 3.27 5.17 -18.55
CA ASN A 51 4.35 5.09 -17.57
C ASN A 51 5.04 6.44 -17.40
N PHE A 52 5.28 7.14 -18.52
CA PHE A 52 5.87 8.47 -18.56
C PHE A 52 5.22 9.32 -19.66
N LEU A 53 5.11 10.62 -19.42
CA LEU A 53 4.73 11.63 -20.42
C LEU A 53 5.95 12.51 -20.68
N LEU A 54 6.29 12.75 -21.95
CA LEU A 54 7.45 13.56 -22.33
C LEU A 54 6.99 14.97 -22.67
N ALA A 55 7.35 15.96 -21.85
CA ALA A 55 6.82 17.32 -22.00
C ALA A 55 7.34 18.04 -23.26
N ASP A 56 8.60 17.81 -23.62
CA ASP A 56 9.26 18.44 -24.78
C ASP A 56 8.75 17.94 -26.13
N SER A 57 8.34 16.67 -26.20
CA SER A 57 7.96 15.97 -27.43
C SER A 57 6.47 15.63 -27.49
N GLY A 58 5.72 15.84 -26.41
CA GLY A 58 4.30 15.51 -26.31
C GLY A 58 4.00 14.01 -26.32
N ALA A 59 5.03 13.17 -26.17
CA ALA A 59 4.90 11.73 -26.35
C ALA A 59 4.46 10.99 -25.07
N VAL A 60 3.69 9.92 -25.26
CA VAL A 60 3.28 8.97 -24.22
C VAL A 60 4.16 7.74 -24.27
N THR A 61 4.81 7.40 -23.17
CA THR A 61 5.60 6.18 -23.04
C THR A 61 4.84 5.11 -22.29
N ILE A 62 4.76 3.92 -22.88
CA ILE A 62 4.17 2.72 -22.29
C ILE A 62 5.22 1.62 -22.30
N VAL A 63 5.36 0.93 -21.17
CA VAL A 63 6.23 -0.25 -21.07
C VAL A 63 5.40 -1.46 -20.65
N GLU A 64 5.70 -2.61 -21.25
CA GLU A 64 5.02 -3.86 -20.97
C GLU A 64 5.92 -5.07 -21.27
N ASN A 65 5.55 -6.23 -20.75
CA ASN A 65 6.21 -7.50 -21.05
C ASN A 65 5.29 -8.49 -21.78
N GLU A 66 4.00 -8.17 -21.88
CA GLU A 66 2.94 -9.03 -22.38
C GLU A 66 2.64 -8.81 -23.87
N GLY A 67 2.89 -7.60 -24.38
CA GLY A 67 2.68 -7.21 -25.77
C GLY A 67 1.22 -6.92 -26.14
N ASN A 68 0.34 -6.75 -25.15
CA ASN A 68 -1.07 -6.44 -25.35
C ASN A 68 -1.34 -4.93 -25.41
N ALA A 69 -0.52 -4.10 -24.77
CA ALA A 69 -0.66 -2.64 -24.83
C ALA A 69 -0.46 -2.15 -26.27
N ARG A 70 0.54 -2.66 -27.02
CA ARG A 70 0.69 -2.31 -28.44
C ARG A 70 -0.60 -2.61 -29.23
N LEU A 71 -1.28 -3.71 -28.93
CA LEU A 71 -2.54 -4.06 -29.59
C LEU A 71 -3.66 -3.10 -29.24
N CYS A 72 -3.72 -2.64 -27.98
CA CYS A 72 -4.64 -1.58 -27.56
C CYS A 72 -4.34 -0.24 -28.23
N THR A 73 -3.06 0.09 -28.49
CA THR A 73 -2.71 1.43 -28.95
C THR A 73 -2.58 1.58 -30.46
N THR A 74 -2.44 0.50 -31.22
CA THR A 74 -2.20 0.58 -32.68
C THR A 74 -3.30 -0.04 -33.55
N LEU A 75 -4.14 -0.94 -33.03
CA LEU A 75 -5.19 -1.59 -33.83
C LEU A 75 -6.51 -0.80 -33.86
N PRO A 76 -7.00 -0.26 -32.73
CA PRO A 76 -8.22 0.53 -32.74
C PRO A 76 -8.04 1.86 -33.49
N LYS A 77 -9.12 2.36 -34.08
CA LYS A 77 -9.12 3.65 -34.80
C LYS A 77 -8.86 4.83 -33.86
N ILE A 78 -9.25 4.71 -32.60
CA ILE A 78 -9.10 5.76 -31.60
C ILE A 78 -8.27 5.22 -30.44
N HIS A 79 -7.23 5.95 -30.03
CA HIS A 79 -6.47 5.66 -28.82
C HIS A 79 -6.62 6.78 -27.78
N ILE A 80 -7.04 6.41 -26.57
CA ILE A 80 -7.12 7.29 -25.41
C ILE A 80 -6.10 6.85 -24.36
N ALA A 81 -5.08 7.68 -24.13
CA ALA A 81 -4.11 7.51 -23.05
C ALA A 81 -4.56 8.31 -21.82
N ILE A 82 -4.78 7.63 -20.69
CA ILE A 82 -5.12 8.25 -19.41
C ILE A 82 -3.90 8.20 -18.50
N ALA A 83 -3.43 9.36 -18.07
CA ALA A 83 -2.20 9.47 -17.29
C ALA A 83 -2.37 10.48 -16.17
N GLY A 84 -1.84 10.17 -14.99
CA GLY A 84 -1.77 11.16 -13.92
C GLY A 84 -0.75 12.25 -14.25
N ILE A 85 -1.00 13.48 -13.78
CA ILE A 85 -0.11 14.63 -14.04
C ILE A 85 1.31 14.44 -13.48
N GLU A 86 1.48 13.54 -12.50
CA GLU A 86 2.78 13.18 -11.92
C GLU A 86 3.66 12.31 -12.83
N LYS A 87 3.12 11.85 -13.96
CA LYS A 87 3.86 11.02 -14.93
C LYS A 87 4.74 11.82 -15.88
N LEU A 88 4.66 13.14 -15.83
CA LEU A 88 5.38 14.03 -16.73
C LEU A 88 6.86 14.13 -16.34
N ILE A 89 7.72 13.91 -17.33
CA ILE A 89 9.15 14.20 -17.27
C ILE A 89 9.49 15.30 -18.26
N PRO A 90 10.43 16.22 -17.94
CA PRO A 90 10.65 17.41 -18.75
C PRO A 90 11.19 17.10 -20.15
N ARG A 91 12.15 16.16 -20.27
CA ARG A 91 12.85 15.89 -21.52
C ARG A 91 12.86 14.41 -21.88
N ALA A 92 12.71 14.12 -23.17
CA ALA A 92 12.86 12.77 -23.71
C ALA A 92 14.24 12.15 -23.42
N GLN A 93 15.28 12.99 -23.34
CA GLN A 93 16.65 12.56 -23.02
C GLN A 93 16.79 11.95 -21.62
N ASP A 94 15.88 12.28 -20.69
CA ASP A 94 15.89 11.75 -19.33
C ASP A 94 15.20 10.36 -19.26
N LEU A 95 14.41 9.99 -20.27
CA LEU A 95 13.64 8.73 -20.31
C LEU A 95 14.50 7.47 -20.10
N PRO A 96 15.69 7.30 -20.72
CA PRO A 96 16.51 6.10 -20.52
C PRO A 96 16.88 5.84 -19.06
N VAL A 97 17.05 6.90 -18.25
CA VAL A 97 17.31 6.77 -16.81
C VAL A 97 16.12 6.13 -16.12
N PHE A 98 14.91 6.63 -16.39
CA PHE A 98 13.69 6.12 -15.80
C PHE A 98 13.35 4.70 -16.26
N LEU A 99 13.57 4.37 -17.54
CA LEU A 99 13.37 3.03 -18.07
C LEU A 99 14.29 2.01 -17.40
N ARG A 100 15.57 2.36 -17.24
CA ARG A 100 16.55 1.51 -16.54
C ARG A 100 16.18 1.28 -15.08
N LEU A 101 15.77 2.34 -14.37
CA LEU A 101 15.33 2.23 -12.98
C LEU A 101 14.05 1.38 -12.86
N LEU A 102 13.08 1.59 -13.75
CA LEU A 102 11.80 0.87 -13.74
C LEU A 102 12.01 -0.63 -13.98
N ALA A 103 12.66 -1.01 -15.08
CA ALA A 103 12.84 -2.41 -15.46
C ALA A 103 13.72 -3.15 -14.44
N GLY A 104 14.83 -2.55 -14.03
CA GLY A 104 15.75 -3.14 -13.07
C GLY A 104 15.12 -3.35 -11.69
N SER A 105 14.35 -2.38 -11.19
CA SER A 105 13.68 -2.51 -9.89
C SER A 105 12.40 -3.35 -9.90
N SER A 106 11.78 -3.54 -11.08
CA SER A 106 10.54 -4.33 -11.23
C SER A 106 10.82 -5.80 -11.44
N THR A 107 11.45 -6.13 -12.57
CA THR A 107 11.65 -7.50 -13.05
C THR A 107 13.11 -7.93 -13.05
N GLY A 108 14.04 -7.04 -12.65
CA GLY A 108 15.48 -7.28 -12.74
C GLY A 108 16.01 -7.26 -14.18
N GLN A 109 15.21 -6.81 -15.13
CA GLN A 109 15.59 -6.75 -16.55
C GLN A 109 16.33 -5.44 -16.85
N PRO A 110 17.29 -5.43 -17.80
CA PRO A 110 17.92 -4.18 -18.25
C PRO A 110 16.92 -3.19 -18.87
N ILE A 111 15.91 -3.72 -19.57
CA ILE A 111 14.80 -3.00 -20.19
C ILE A 111 13.59 -3.95 -20.29
N THR A 112 12.37 -3.41 -20.40
CA THR A 112 11.17 -4.22 -20.65
C THR A 112 11.17 -4.81 -22.06
N VAL A 113 10.40 -5.89 -22.28
CA VAL A 113 10.30 -6.56 -23.59
C VAL A 113 9.77 -5.59 -24.65
N TYR A 114 8.79 -4.76 -24.29
CA TYR A 114 8.26 -3.73 -25.16
C TYR A 114 8.33 -2.37 -24.46
N THR A 115 8.84 -1.38 -25.19
CA THR A 115 8.83 0.03 -24.83
C THR A 115 8.29 0.81 -26.03
N SER A 116 7.08 1.34 -25.90
CA SER A 116 6.42 2.10 -26.96
C SER A 116 6.45 3.58 -26.60
N VAL A 117 6.92 4.42 -27.51
CA VAL A 117 6.88 5.89 -27.41
C VAL A 117 5.93 6.38 -28.49
N LEU A 118 4.76 6.84 -28.07
CA LEU A 118 3.64 7.21 -28.95
C LEU A 118 3.55 8.73 -29.02
N SER A 119 3.71 9.29 -30.21
CA SER A 119 3.81 10.75 -30.42
C SER A 119 2.64 11.36 -31.20
N GLY A 120 1.52 10.64 -31.32
CA GLY A 120 0.34 11.14 -32.01
C GLY A 120 -0.47 10.05 -32.71
N PRO A 121 -1.46 10.44 -33.52
CA PRO A 121 -2.13 9.53 -34.44
C PRO A 121 -1.20 9.11 -35.58
N ARG A 122 -1.62 8.08 -36.31
CA ARG A 122 -0.94 7.55 -37.49
C ARG A 122 -0.76 8.61 -38.56
N ARG A 123 0.43 8.67 -39.15
CA ARG A 123 0.78 9.53 -40.28
C ARG A 123 0.47 8.86 -41.62
N SER A 124 0.41 9.64 -42.69
CA SER A 124 0.07 9.16 -44.04
C SER A 124 0.98 8.03 -44.56
N GLU A 125 2.25 8.04 -44.15
CA GLU A 125 3.30 7.10 -44.54
C GLU A 125 3.40 5.88 -43.61
N GLU A 126 2.64 5.86 -42.52
CA GLU A 126 2.66 4.80 -41.51
C GLU A 126 1.61 3.73 -41.80
N ILE A 127 2.01 2.47 -41.65
CA ILE A 127 1.17 1.31 -41.97
C ILE A 127 0.14 0.98 -40.87
N ASP A 128 0.44 1.32 -39.62
CA ASP A 128 -0.38 1.00 -38.45
C ASP A 128 -0.43 2.18 -37.46
N GLY A 129 -1.46 2.20 -36.62
CA GLY A 129 -1.70 3.26 -35.65
C GLY A 129 -3.14 3.79 -35.68
N PRO A 130 -3.55 4.52 -34.63
CA PRO A 130 -4.89 5.06 -34.53
C PRO A 130 -5.06 6.27 -35.45
N ASP A 131 -6.25 6.46 -36.01
CA ASP A 131 -6.62 7.65 -36.76
C ASP A 131 -6.75 8.88 -35.83
N GLU A 132 -7.15 8.67 -34.57
CA GLU A 132 -7.27 9.72 -33.56
C GLU A 132 -6.55 9.34 -32.25
N PHE A 133 -5.87 10.32 -31.65
CA PHE A 133 -5.12 10.14 -30.40
C PHE A 133 -5.46 11.20 -29.37
N TYR A 134 -5.90 10.75 -28.19
CA TYR A 134 -6.32 11.59 -27.07
C TYR A 134 -5.47 11.33 -25.84
N VAL A 135 -5.06 12.38 -25.15
CA VAL A 135 -4.38 12.30 -23.85
C VAL A 135 -5.25 12.95 -22.79
N VAL A 136 -5.63 12.19 -21.77
CA VAL A 136 -6.39 12.66 -20.61
C VAL A 136 -5.44 12.77 -19.42
N LEU A 137 -5.16 14.01 -19.01
CA LEU A 137 -4.38 14.32 -17.82
C LEU A 137 -5.27 14.28 -16.58
N LEU A 138 -5.05 13.29 -15.73
CA LEU A 138 -5.83 13.06 -14.53
C LEU A 138 -5.18 13.71 -13.32
N ASP A 139 -5.84 14.70 -12.73
CA ASP A 139 -5.43 15.25 -11.44
C ASP A 139 -5.83 14.31 -10.28
N ASN A 140 -7.13 14.15 -10.01
CA ASN A 140 -7.65 13.29 -8.94
C ASN A 140 -6.92 13.52 -7.59
N GLY A 141 -6.72 14.79 -7.22
CA GLY A 141 -6.09 15.18 -5.95
C GLY A 141 -4.56 15.29 -5.99
N ARG A 142 -3.92 15.09 -7.15
CA ARG A 142 -2.46 15.20 -7.31
C ARG A 142 -1.96 16.62 -7.14
N THR A 143 -2.65 17.64 -7.65
CA THR A 143 -2.28 19.05 -7.46
C THR A 143 -2.30 19.42 -5.97
N ARG A 144 -3.30 18.94 -5.22
CA ARG A 144 -3.36 19.15 -3.76
C ARG A 144 -2.18 18.48 -3.05
N LEU A 145 -1.88 17.23 -3.40
CA LEU A 145 -0.74 16.50 -2.85
C LEU A 145 0.60 17.13 -3.24
N LEU A 146 0.73 17.66 -4.46
CA LEU A 146 1.94 18.33 -4.93
C LEU A 146 2.26 19.58 -4.10
N ALA A 147 1.25 20.27 -3.59
CA ALA A 147 1.40 21.42 -2.71
C ALA A 147 1.84 21.05 -1.28
N ASP A 148 1.65 19.80 -0.84
CA ASP A 148 2.08 19.32 0.48
C ASP A 148 3.58 18.97 0.45
N ALA A 149 4.42 19.88 0.95
CA ALA A 149 5.87 19.71 0.95
C ALA A 149 6.35 18.47 1.72
N GLY A 150 5.62 18.02 2.75
CA GLY A 150 5.98 16.86 3.56
C GLY A 150 5.60 15.53 2.91
N LYS A 151 4.63 15.55 1.99
CA LYS A 151 4.01 14.32 1.46
C LYS A 151 4.08 14.14 -0.05
N ARG A 152 4.39 15.20 -0.80
CA ARG A 152 4.44 15.21 -2.28
C ARG A 152 5.41 14.21 -2.91
N GLU A 153 6.42 13.75 -2.17
CA GLU A 153 7.39 12.78 -2.72
C GLU A 153 6.74 11.46 -3.12
N SER A 154 5.56 11.10 -2.59
CA SER A 154 4.81 9.93 -3.07
C SER A 154 4.45 10.03 -4.56
N LEU A 155 4.35 11.24 -5.11
CA LEU A 155 4.13 11.49 -6.54
C LEU A 155 5.33 11.10 -7.42
N PHE A 156 6.53 10.94 -6.87
CA PHE A 156 7.70 10.50 -7.63
C PHE A 156 7.61 9.04 -8.09
N CYS A 157 6.58 8.31 -7.64
CA CYS A 157 6.46 6.89 -7.88
C CYS A 157 6.34 6.54 -9.38
N ILE A 158 7.37 5.88 -9.90
CA ILE A 158 7.42 5.35 -11.28
C ILE A 158 6.69 4.02 -11.46
N ARG A 159 5.97 3.54 -10.44
CA ARG A 159 5.23 2.25 -10.43
C ARG A 159 6.09 1.03 -10.75
N CYS A 160 7.36 1.01 -10.35
CA CYS A 160 8.25 -0.12 -10.57
C CYS A 160 7.95 -1.37 -9.71
N GLY A 161 6.99 -1.33 -8.78
CA GLY A 161 6.65 -2.52 -8.00
C GLY A 161 7.64 -2.94 -6.90
N ALA A 162 8.84 -2.35 -6.84
CA ALA A 162 9.90 -2.75 -5.90
C ALA A 162 9.43 -2.80 -4.43
N CYS A 163 8.67 -1.80 -3.99
CA CYS A 163 8.13 -1.76 -2.63
C CYS A 163 7.16 -2.93 -2.35
N LEU A 164 6.38 -3.37 -3.34
CA LEU A 164 5.48 -4.51 -3.19
C LEU A 164 6.27 -5.81 -3.07
N ASN A 165 7.31 -5.98 -3.88
CA ASN A 165 8.15 -7.17 -3.90
C ASN A 165 8.97 -7.37 -2.63
N HIS A 166 9.30 -6.30 -1.91
CA HIS A 166 10.10 -6.36 -0.67
C HIS A 166 9.25 -6.26 0.61
N CYS A 167 7.97 -5.89 0.49
CA CYS A 167 7.11 -5.76 1.66
C CYS A 167 6.73 -7.14 2.23
N PRO A 168 7.12 -7.47 3.48
CA PRO A 168 6.81 -8.77 4.07
C PRO A 168 5.30 -8.98 4.25
N VAL A 169 4.58 -7.89 4.53
CA VAL A 169 3.12 -7.94 4.68
C VAL A 169 2.45 -8.24 3.33
N TYR A 170 2.74 -7.44 2.30
CA TYR A 170 2.14 -7.59 0.97
C TYR A 170 2.40 -8.98 0.36
N ARG A 171 3.62 -9.50 0.51
CA ARG A 171 3.98 -10.85 0.02
C ARG A 171 3.19 -11.98 0.68
N LYS A 172 2.66 -11.76 1.89
CA LYS A 172 1.88 -12.77 2.63
C LYS A 172 0.39 -12.63 2.41
N ILE A 173 -0.14 -11.42 2.42
CA ILE A 173 -1.59 -11.18 2.36
C ILE A 173 -2.11 -10.80 0.97
N GLY A 174 -1.21 -10.47 0.04
CA GLY A 174 -1.53 -10.10 -1.33
C GLY A 174 -2.29 -8.77 -1.48
N GLY A 175 -2.69 -8.47 -2.72
CA GLY A 175 -3.36 -7.21 -3.06
C GLY A 175 -4.78 -7.07 -2.53
N HIS A 176 -5.50 -8.16 -2.27
CA HIS A 176 -6.89 -8.10 -1.80
C HIS A 176 -7.06 -7.44 -0.42
N SER A 177 -6.00 -7.43 0.39
CA SER A 177 -5.99 -6.76 1.69
C SER A 177 -5.81 -5.24 1.59
N PHE A 178 -5.61 -4.72 0.38
CA PHE A 178 -5.54 -3.29 0.08
C PHE A 178 -6.75 -2.95 -0.81
N PRO A 179 -7.92 -2.59 -0.24
CA PRO A 179 -9.20 -2.49 -0.95
C PRO A 179 -9.31 -1.22 -1.83
N TRP A 180 -8.25 -0.89 -2.56
CA TRP A 180 -8.15 0.28 -3.42
C TRP A 180 -7.37 -0.07 -4.70
N ILE A 181 -7.47 0.79 -5.70
CA ILE A 181 -6.83 0.59 -7.02
C ILE A 181 -5.30 0.47 -6.88
N TYR A 182 -4.72 1.17 -5.92
CA TYR A 182 -3.30 1.07 -5.59
C TYR A 182 -3.11 0.14 -4.40
N SER A 183 -2.29 -0.90 -4.60
CA SER A 183 -2.02 -1.92 -3.59
C SER A 183 -0.63 -1.77 -2.95
N GLY A 184 -0.40 -2.53 -1.88
CA GLY A 184 0.90 -2.60 -1.19
C GLY A 184 1.32 -1.29 -0.51
N PRO A 185 2.63 -1.15 -0.18
CA PRO A 185 3.12 -0.01 0.60
C PRO A 185 2.83 1.34 -0.05
N ILE A 186 3.03 1.46 -1.37
CA ILE A 186 2.73 2.70 -2.08
C ILE A 186 1.22 3.00 -2.10
N GLY A 187 0.38 1.96 -2.25
CA GLY A 187 -1.07 2.12 -2.20
C GLY A 187 -1.57 2.58 -0.83
N ALA A 188 -0.95 2.11 0.24
CA ALA A 188 -1.25 2.55 1.60
C ALA A 188 -0.91 4.03 1.87
N VAL A 189 -0.03 4.63 1.07
CA VAL A 189 0.31 6.05 1.12
C VAL A 189 -0.57 6.87 0.17
N LEU A 190 -0.67 6.47 -1.10
CA LEU A 190 -1.37 7.25 -2.12
C LEU A 190 -2.88 7.33 -1.88
N THR A 191 -3.49 6.25 -1.41
CA THR A 191 -4.94 6.19 -1.21
C THR A 191 -5.43 7.26 -0.24
N PRO A 192 -4.95 7.35 1.02
CA PRO A 192 -5.39 8.39 1.94
C PRO A 192 -5.00 9.80 1.48
N GLN A 193 -3.92 9.97 0.71
CA GLN A 193 -3.54 11.28 0.17
C GLN A 193 -4.49 11.77 -0.94
N PHE A 194 -4.92 10.86 -1.83
CA PHE A 194 -5.86 11.20 -2.90
C PHE A 194 -7.30 11.32 -2.40
N HIS A 195 -7.72 10.39 -1.55
CA HIS A 195 -9.13 10.23 -1.16
C HIS A 195 -9.44 10.71 0.26
N GLY A 196 -8.46 11.19 1.04
CA GLY A 196 -8.67 11.56 2.43
C GLY A 196 -8.37 10.41 3.39
N VAL A 197 -7.85 10.74 4.58
CA VAL A 197 -7.43 9.78 5.60
C VAL A 197 -8.60 8.99 6.20
N GLU A 198 -9.78 9.60 6.20
CA GLU A 198 -11.05 9.05 6.67
C GLU A 198 -11.58 7.90 5.79
N ASN A 199 -11.22 7.89 4.51
CA ASN A 199 -11.69 6.89 3.55
C ASN A 199 -10.79 5.65 3.52
N ALA A 200 -9.58 5.73 4.07
CA ALA A 200 -8.66 4.60 4.15
C ALA A 200 -7.82 4.55 5.44
N PRO A 201 -8.44 4.69 6.63
CA PRO A 201 -7.71 4.89 7.88
C PRO A 201 -6.90 3.65 8.29
N ALA A 202 -7.30 2.46 7.87
CA ALA A 202 -6.58 1.23 8.20
C ALA A 202 -5.30 1.03 7.37
N LEU A 203 -5.20 1.63 6.18
CA LEU A 203 -4.13 1.32 5.23
C LEU A 203 -2.74 1.70 5.76
N PRO A 204 -2.50 2.90 6.32
CA PRO A 204 -1.18 3.23 6.87
C PRO A 204 -0.76 2.30 8.02
N PHE A 205 -1.72 1.69 8.72
CA PHE A 205 -1.47 0.73 9.80
C PHE A 205 -1.19 -0.69 9.32
N ALA A 206 -1.46 -1.01 8.05
CA ALA A 206 -1.16 -2.31 7.44
C ALA A 206 0.34 -2.55 7.15
N SER A 207 1.22 -1.72 7.72
CA SER A 207 2.68 -1.81 7.58
C SER A 207 3.35 -2.10 8.92
N SER A 208 4.35 -2.98 8.92
CA SER A 208 5.23 -3.22 10.07
C SER A 208 6.28 -2.11 10.28
N LEU A 209 6.34 -1.11 9.38
CA LEU A 209 7.34 -0.04 9.37
C LEU A 209 8.79 -0.55 9.37
N CYS A 210 9.05 -1.71 8.78
CA CYS A 210 10.38 -2.33 8.78
C CYS A 210 11.42 -1.65 7.86
N GLY A 211 11.11 -0.51 7.22
CA GLY A 211 12.07 0.24 6.41
C GLY A 211 12.34 -0.27 4.99
N ALA A 212 12.19 -1.57 4.73
CA ALA A 212 12.58 -2.22 3.47
C ALA A 212 12.08 -1.53 2.19
N CYS A 213 10.85 -1.01 2.20
CA CYS A 213 10.28 -0.31 1.05
C CYS A 213 10.97 1.03 0.71
N GLY A 214 11.52 1.73 1.71
CA GLY A 214 12.31 2.94 1.52
C GLY A 214 13.71 2.64 0.99
N GLU A 215 14.35 1.58 1.51
CA GLU A 215 15.70 1.17 1.09
C GLU A 215 15.77 0.79 -0.40
N VAL A 216 14.77 0.05 -0.89
CA VAL A 216 14.74 -0.47 -2.26
C VAL A 216 14.13 0.51 -3.28
N CYS A 217 13.62 1.66 -2.84
CA CYS A 217 12.96 2.60 -3.75
C CYS A 217 14.00 3.26 -4.69
N PRO A 218 13.92 3.06 -6.02
CA PRO A 218 14.90 3.64 -6.95
C PRO A 218 14.81 5.16 -7.04
N VAL A 219 13.66 5.73 -6.67
CA VAL A 219 13.38 7.18 -6.69
C VAL A 219 13.31 7.77 -5.28
N LYS A 220 13.87 7.06 -4.29
CA LYS A 220 14.13 7.57 -2.92
C LYS A 220 12.91 8.13 -2.17
N ILE A 221 11.74 7.54 -2.38
CA ILE A 221 10.54 7.86 -1.60
C ILE A 221 10.68 7.23 -0.20
N ASP A 222 10.58 8.03 0.85
CA ASP A 222 10.58 7.55 2.23
C ASP A 222 9.17 7.08 2.65
N LEU A 223 8.77 5.93 2.11
CA LEU A 223 7.48 5.30 2.43
C LEU A 223 7.27 5.08 3.94
N PRO A 224 8.25 4.60 4.74
CA PRO A 224 8.09 4.47 6.19
C PRO A 224 7.71 5.78 6.88
N ARG A 225 8.40 6.88 6.55
CA ARG A 225 8.08 8.21 7.09
C ARG A 225 6.69 8.67 6.67
N LEU A 226 6.35 8.57 5.38
CA LEU A 226 5.02 8.95 4.90
C LEU A 226 3.90 8.16 5.58
N LEU A 227 4.10 6.87 5.85
CA LEU A 227 3.15 6.05 6.60
C LEU A 227 3.00 6.54 8.05
N LEU A 228 4.09 6.94 8.71
CA LEU A 228 4.04 7.54 10.05
C LEU A 228 3.30 8.87 10.06
N ASP A 229 3.58 9.74 9.10
CA ASP A 229 2.91 11.03 8.96
C ASP A 229 1.40 10.84 8.74
N LEU A 230 1.02 9.90 7.88
CA LEU A 230 -0.39 9.57 7.65
C LEU A 230 -1.06 8.95 8.88
N ARG A 231 -0.35 8.14 9.67
CA ARG A 231 -0.87 7.66 10.95
C ARG A 231 -1.11 8.82 11.91
N ALA A 232 -0.21 9.81 11.96
CA ALA A 232 -0.40 11.00 12.78
C ALA A 232 -1.62 11.81 12.30
N ASP A 233 -1.76 12.03 10.99
CA ASP A 233 -2.91 12.72 10.40
C ASP A 233 -4.24 12.02 10.75
N ILE A 234 -4.27 10.68 10.68
CA ILE A 234 -5.44 9.87 11.06
C ILE A 234 -5.79 10.09 12.54
N GLN A 235 -4.78 10.10 13.42
CA GLN A 235 -5.02 10.32 14.84
C GLN A 235 -5.47 11.74 15.16
N ASP A 236 -4.90 12.75 14.50
CA ASP A 236 -5.35 14.14 14.64
C ASP A 236 -6.78 14.31 14.12
N HIS A 237 -7.12 13.66 13.01
CA HIS A 237 -8.47 13.62 12.48
C HIS A 237 -9.46 13.00 13.47
N HIS A 238 -9.12 11.84 14.06
CA HIS A 238 -9.95 11.21 15.10
C HIS A 238 -10.09 12.08 16.36
N ARG A 239 -9.01 12.75 16.80
CA ARG A 239 -9.05 13.67 17.93
C ARG A 239 -10.08 14.80 17.72
N ASN A 240 -10.20 15.28 16.48
CA ASN A 240 -11.09 16.39 16.13
C ASN A 240 -12.57 15.98 15.98
N GLN A 241 -12.87 14.69 15.74
CA GLN A 241 -14.23 14.26 15.42
C GLN A 241 -15.10 13.84 16.61
N ALA A 242 -14.54 13.26 17.69
CA ALA A 242 -15.25 13.09 18.98
C ALA A 242 -14.35 12.33 19.96
N GLN A 243 -13.59 13.04 20.81
CA GLN A 243 -13.17 12.42 22.07
C GLN A 243 -14.36 12.44 23.02
N HIS A 244 -14.86 11.27 23.43
CA HIS A 244 -15.87 11.21 24.47
C HIS A 244 -15.30 11.91 25.72
N PRO A 245 -15.96 12.93 26.30
CA PRO A 245 -15.37 13.73 27.38
C PRO A 245 -14.92 12.86 28.58
N LEU A 246 -15.63 11.75 28.82
CA LEU A 246 -15.28 10.73 29.80
C LEU A 246 -13.95 10.02 29.50
N GLU A 247 -13.68 9.69 28.25
CA GLU A 247 -12.42 9.06 27.84
C GLU A 247 -11.25 10.02 28.07
N ARG A 248 -11.41 11.28 27.67
CA ARG A 248 -10.39 12.32 27.90
C ARG A 248 -10.10 12.52 29.39
N TRP A 249 -11.14 12.54 30.23
CA TRP A 249 -10.98 12.61 31.68
C TRP A 249 -10.31 11.35 32.25
N GLY A 250 -10.71 10.17 31.79
CA GLY A 250 -10.12 8.89 32.18
C GLY A 250 -8.61 8.83 31.89
N PHE A 251 -8.19 9.19 30.67
CA PHE A 251 -6.77 9.22 30.31
C PHE A 251 -5.99 10.30 31.05
N ARG A 252 -6.59 11.47 31.34
CA ARG A 252 -5.96 12.50 32.18
C ARG A 252 -5.73 12.02 33.62
N ALA A 253 -6.74 11.39 34.21
CA ALA A 253 -6.63 10.82 35.55
C ALA A 253 -5.58 9.69 35.58
N PHE A 254 -5.58 8.81 34.57
CA PHE A 254 -4.58 7.77 34.41
C PHE A 254 -3.16 8.36 34.31
N ALA A 255 -2.95 9.33 33.41
CA ALA A 255 -1.65 10.00 33.27
C ALA A 255 -1.19 10.63 34.59
N TRP A 256 -2.08 11.35 35.28
CA TRP A 256 -1.78 11.94 36.59
C TRP A 256 -1.37 10.89 37.62
N VAL A 257 -2.12 9.79 37.75
CA VAL A 257 -1.78 8.69 38.67
C VAL A 257 -0.42 8.09 38.34
N MET A 258 -0.17 7.80 37.07
CA MET A 258 1.08 7.17 36.61
C MET A 258 2.29 8.10 36.77
N SER A 259 2.12 9.41 36.65
CA SER A 259 3.17 10.40 36.87
C SER A 259 3.44 10.74 38.34
N HIS A 260 2.59 10.31 39.28
CA HIS A 260 2.77 10.58 40.72
C HIS A 260 3.13 9.30 41.49
N PRO A 261 4.41 9.11 41.89
CA PRO A 261 4.89 7.86 42.50
C PRO A 261 4.17 7.45 43.79
N ARG A 262 3.61 8.39 44.56
CA ARG A 262 2.84 8.08 45.78
C ARG A 262 1.48 7.46 45.44
N TRP A 263 0.76 8.05 44.49
CA TRP A 263 -0.56 7.58 44.06
C TRP A 263 -0.48 6.27 43.28
N TYR A 264 0.50 6.15 42.37
CA TYR A 264 0.78 4.89 41.67
C TYR A 264 1.01 3.73 42.65
N ARG A 265 1.80 3.95 43.71
CA ARG A 265 2.08 2.93 44.73
C ARG A 265 0.84 2.54 45.53
N LEU A 266 0.05 3.53 45.96
CA LEU A 266 -1.17 3.30 46.71
C LEU A 266 -2.19 2.50 45.89
N LEU A 267 -2.46 2.96 44.66
CA LEU A 267 -3.43 2.32 43.77
C LEU A 267 -2.95 0.94 43.28
N GLY A 268 -1.65 0.76 43.06
CA GLY A 268 -1.09 -0.56 42.76
C GLY A 268 -1.22 -1.55 43.92
N TRP A 269 -1.01 -1.09 45.17
CA TRP A 269 -1.20 -1.91 46.37
C TRP A 269 -2.67 -2.27 46.62
N LEU A 270 -3.60 -1.34 46.37
CA LEU A 270 -5.04 -1.59 46.42
C LEU A 270 -5.46 -2.54 45.29
N GLY A 271 -5.01 -2.28 44.06
CA GLY A 271 -5.34 -3.06 42.87
C GLY A 271 -4.85 -4.51 42.95
N ALA A 272 -3.74 -4.79 43.61
CA ALA A 272 -3.25 -6.15 43.84
C ALA A 272 -4.19 -7.00 44.73
N ARG A 273 -5.11 -6.38 45.47
CA ARG A 273 -6.12 -7.06 46.29
C ARG A 273 -7.48 -7.20 45.60
N ILE A 274 -7.66 -6.54 44.45
CA ILE A 274 -8.88 -6.59 43.68
C ILE A 274 -8.76 -7.72 42.67
N ASP A 275 -9.80 -8.55 42.57
CA ASP A 275 -9.90 -9.53 41.49
C ASP A 275 -10.19 -8.80 40.16
N ALA A 276 -9.10 -8.43 39.49
CA ALA A 276 -9.15 -7.73 38.21
C ALA A 276 -9.96 -8.50 37.15
N ARG A 277 -10.07 -9.83 37.25
CA ARG A 277 -10.88 -10.64 36.34
C ARG A 277 -12.36 -10.35 36.53
N ARG A 278 -12.86 -10.36 37.78
CA ARG A 278 -14.27 -10.07 38.09
C ARG A 278 -14.65 -8.66 37.66
N LEU A 279 -13.79 -7.69 37.92
CA LEU A 279 -14.02 -6.30 37.53
C LEU A 279 -14.04 -6.15 35.99
N ALA A 280 -13.12 -6.81 35.29
CA ALA A 280 -13.04 -6.77 33.84
C ALA A 280 -14.25 -7.44 33.16
N TRP A 281 -14.86 -8.47 33.76
CA TRP A 281 -16.12 -9.06 33.27
C TRP A 281 -17.32 -8.11 33.38
N ALA A 282 -17.28 -7.13 34.29
CA ALA A 282 -18.36 -6.15 34.48
C ALA A 282 -18.27 -4.95 33.52
N ILE A 283 -17.15 -4.78 32.82
CA ILE A 283 -16.88 -3.65 31.92
C ILE A 283 -17.03 -4.14 30.47
N PRO A 284 -18.01 -3.68 29.67
CA PRO A 284 -18.33 -4.25 28.35
C PRO A 284 -17.14 -4.45 27.39
N PRO A 285 -16.23 -3.47 27.17
CA PRO A 285 -15.08 -3.68 26.29
C PRO A 285 -14.08 -4.71 26.85
N LEU A 286 -13.89 -4.76 28.16
CA LEU A 286 -13.01 -5.74 28.80
C LEU A 286 -13.62 -7.14 28.81
N LYS A 287 -14.94 -7.24 28.94
CA LYS A 287 -15.68 -8.50 28.79
C LYS A 287 -15.49 -9.10 27.39
N ALA A 288 -15.64 -8.29 26.34
CA ALA A 288 -15.39 -8.74 24.96
C ALA A 288 -13.94 -9.19 24.77
N TRP A 289 -12.97 -8.45 25.30
CA TRP A 289 -11.55 -8.84 25.26
C TRP A 289 -11.26 -10.16 26.01
N LEU A 290 -11.93 -10.38 27.15
CA LEU A 290 -11.79 -11.61 27.96
C LEU A 290 -12.42 -12.85 27.33
N GLN A 291 -13.27 -12.70 26.32
CA GLN A 291 -13.82 -13.85 25.59
C GLN A 291 -12.75 -14.55 24.74
N GLU A 292 -11.76 -13.81 24.25
CA GLU A 292 -10.66 -14.34 23.43
C GLU A 292 -9.35 -14.51 24.20
N ARG A 293 -9.22 -13.87 25.37
CA ARG A 293 -7.95 -13.77 26.10
C ARG A 293 -8.13 -14.03 27.59
N THR A 294 -7.20 -14.77 28.18
CA THR A 294 -7.16 -15.01 29.62
C THR A 294 -6.33 -13.95 30.33
N LEU A 295 -6.95 -13.23 31.27
CA LEU A 295 -6.21 -12.35 32.17
C LEU A 295 -5.58 -13.19 33.28
N ALA A 296 -4.28 -13.13 33.52
CA ALA A 296 -3.66 -13.81 34.66
C ALA A 296 -4.18 -13.25 36.00
N PRO A 297 -4.23 -14.03 37.10
CA PRO A 297 -4.53 -13.47 38.40
C PRO A 297 -3.43 -12.48 38.78
N MET A 298 -3.80 -11.41 39.49
CA MET A 298 -2.82 -10.45 40.00
C MET A 298 -1.90 -11.14 41.00
N ALA A 299 -0.59 -10.91 40.89
CA ALA A 299 0.38 -11.49 41.82
C ALA A 299 0.16 -10.91 43.24
N PRO A 300 0.23 -11.74 44.30
CA PRO A 300 -0.03 -11.29 45.67
C PRO A 300 1.02 -10.30 46.18
N ARG A 301 2.20 -10.26 45.54
CA ARG A 301 3.29 -9.34 45.86
C ARG A 301 3.57 -8.47 44.63
N SER A 302 3.60 -7.16 44.85
CA SER A 302 3.98 -6.20 43.82
C SER A 302 5.48 -6.31 43.47
N PHE A 303 5.85 -5.92 42.25
CA PHE A 303 7.25 -5.85 41.83
C PHE A 303 8.12 -5.05 42.82
N GLN A 304 7.60 -3.95 43.38
CA GLN A 304 8.35 -3.12 44.33
C GLN A 304 8.57 -3.80 45.68
N GLN A 305 7.62 -4.62 46.15
CA GLN A 305 7.81 -5.43 47.35
C GLN A 305 8.88 -6.49 47.11
N LEU A 306 8.80 -7.19 45.97
CA LEU A 306 9.82 -8.16 45.56
C LEU A 306 11.21 -7.51 45.41
N TRP A 307 11.27 -6.29 44.87
CA TRP A 307 12.50 -5.53 44.71
C TRP A 307 13.13 -5.13 46.04
N ARG A 308 12.32 -4.62 46.99
CA ARG A 308 12.79 -4.26 48.34
C ARG A 308 13.28 -5.46 49.13
N ASP A 309 12.59 -6.59 49.05
CA ASP A 309 13.01 -7.84 49.70
C ASP A 309 14.33 -8.34 49.10
N ARG A 310 14.49 -8.18 47.77
CA ARG A 310 15.73 -8.53 47.06
C ARG A 310 16.89 -7.61 47.45
N GLU A 311 16.69 -6.29 47.51
CA GLU A 311 17.72 -5.35 47.99
C GLU A 311 18.06 -5.57 49.47
N GLY A 312 17.07 -5.83 50.31
CA GLY A 312 17.28 -6.15 51.73
C GLY A 312 18.10 -7.44 51.92
N SER A 313 17.79 -8.48 51.14
CA SER A 313 18.55 -9.73 51.16
C SER A 313 19.95 -9.62 50.56
N LEU A 314 20.17 -8.73 49.58
CA LEU A 314 21.50 -8.41 49.06
C LEU A 314 22.33 -7.63 50.08
N LYS A 315 21.75 -6.65 50.78
CA LYS A 315 22.42 -5.90 51.85
C LYS A 315 22.77 -6.78 53.06
N LEU A 316 21.90 -7.74 53.41
CA LEU A 316 22.17 -8.75 54.44
C LEU A 316 23.31 -9.71 54.05
N LYS A 317 23.49 -9.99 52.74
CA LYS A 317 24.60 -10.81 52.22
C LYS A 317 25.92 -10.04 52.10
N ALA A 318 25.87 -8.73 51.88
CA ALA A 318 27.07 -7.86 51.76
C ALA A 318 27.60 -7.36 53.12
N GLY A 319 26.84 -7.56 54.21
CA GLY A 319 27.24 -7.23 55.59
C GLY A 319 27.76 -8.42 56.41
N ARG A 320 28.21 -9.50 55.74
CA ARG A 320 29.01 -10.59 56.32
C ARG A 320 30.37 -10.63 55.66
#